data_AF-A0A1W9S4A5-F1
#
_entry.id   AF-A0A1W9S4A5-F1
#
_cell.length_a   1.000
_cell.length_b   1.000
_cell.length_c   1.000
_cell.angle_alpha   90.00
_cell.angle_beta   90.00
_cell.angle_gamma   90.00
#
_symmetry.space_group_name_H-M   'P 1'
#
loop_
_entity.id
_entity.type
_entity.pdbx_description
1 polymer ?
#
loop_
_entity_poly.entity_id
_entity_poly.type
_entity_poly.pdbx_seq_one_letter_code
_entity_poly.pdbx_strand_id
1 'polypeptide(L)'
;MAEEKKLYLRVKGVEHGPFTVEEVKTWIEGGKFKPTDYIRMEGMKHWVMAKNLVHLKEYFDAKKEEDRKGAFASWLGQVREGKPPIVLTPTGVTEEHTRIAEARKQLEEDAKRLEEREAELREQIERELTKKQEEEFERLRKERERLEEHRMELEEAEIEIKQMEKTVRRRRRIPLIIAGVVIVAVIAVSTPIVINYYKSTKELQEAINRIDIIDNEIKNLMAKLEDAETTMEREAIMEKIEELKKEREELVKEVEKKGGGEPIENIETTLGSVSITGPLSIIGPGSDDPSRSSSTVDSIIRGRMGAINSVYNRELRSNPSLEGKVVVSFTVSSDGTVTRANVISSTLSNSKLENAIVSNIMLARFPSTSSGDITVTYPFTFETK
;
A
#
# COMPACT_ATOMS: atom_id res chain seq x y z
N MET A 1 0.92 41.95 34.29
CA MET A 1 0.79 42.72 33.04
C MET A 1 0.00 41.84 32.09
N ALA A 2 -1.14 42.30 31.58
CA ALA A 2 -1.96 41.49 30.67
C ALA A 2 -1.22 41.32 29.34
N GLU A 3 -1.15 40.08 28.83
CA GLU A 3 -0.53 39.77 27.55
C GLU A 3 -1.35 40.43 26.42
N GLU A 4 -0.69 41.22 25.57
CA GLU A 4 -1.35 41.94 24.49
C GLU A 4 -1.80 40.97 23.40
N LYS A 5 -3.11 40.92 23.11
CA LYS A 5 -3.68 40.00 22.11
C LYS A 5 -3.19 40.36 20.71
N LYS A 6 -2.67 39.37 19.96
CA LYS A 6 -2.15 39.58 18.61
C LYS A 6 -3.25 39.65 17.55
N LEU A 7 -2.98 40.40 16.48
CA LEU A 7 -3.87 40.61 15.34
C LEU A 7 -3.29 39.99 14.07
N TYR A 8 -4.16 39.52 13.19
CA TYR A 8 -3.84 39.00 11.87
C TYR A 8 -4.63 39.79 10.84
N LEU A 9 -3.99 40.17 9.74
CA LEU A 9 -4.60 40.89 8.63
C LEU A 9 -4.62 40.01 7.39
N ARG A 10 -5.67 40.11 6.56
CA ARG A 10 -5.73 39.44 5.26
C ARG A 10 -6.01 40.48 4.20
N VAL A 11 -5.01 40.72 3.35
CA VAL A 11 -4.99 41.76 2.32
C VAL A 11 -4.85 41.08 0.96
N LYS A 12 -5.76 41.36 0.02
CA LYS A 12 -5.79 40.68 -1.30
C LYS A 12 -5.73 39.14 -1.23
N GLY A 13 -6.32 38.56 -0.20
CA GLY A 13 -6.33 37.10 0.02
C GLY A 13 -5.08 36.52 0.69
N VAL A 14 -4.04 37.33 0.92
CA VAL A 14 -2.80 36.90 1.61
C VAL A 14 -2.88 37.26 3.09
N GLU A 15 -2.53 36.32 3.96
CA GLU A 15 -2.49 36.52 5.41
C GLU A 15 -1.16 37.13 5.87
N HIS A 16 -1.23 38.05 6.83
CA HIS A 16 -0.11 38.77 7.43
C HIS A 16 -0.28 38.83 8.95
N GLY A 17 0.83 38.76 9.68
CA GLY A 17 0.87 38.85 11.15
C GLY A 17 1.85 37.84 11.77
N PRO A 18 1.86 37.68 13.10
CA PRO A 18 1.05 38.44 14.06
C PRO A 18 1.48 39.91 14.16
N PHE A 19 0.52 40.80 14.38
CA PHE A 19 0.74 42.23 14.60
C PHE A 19 0.27 42.65 15.99
N THR A 20 0.99 43.61 16.56
CA THR A 20 0.53 44.49 17.63
C THR A 20 -0.47 45.50 17.09
N VAL A 21 -1.21 46.17 17.98
CA VAL A 21 -2.23 47.13 17.54
C VAL A 21 -1.58 48.37 16.92
N GLU A 22 -0.41 48.76 17.40
CA GLU A 22 0.41 49.85 16.88
C GLU A 22 0.91 49.54 15.46
N GLU A 23 1.33 48.31 15.19
CA GLU A 23 1.71 47.90 13.83
C GLU A 23 0.52 47.94 12.87
N VAL A 24 -0.66 47.49 13.30
CA VAL A 24 -1.89 47.62 12.49
C VAL A 24 -2.20 49.09 12.21
N LYS A 25 -1.99 49.99 13.17
CA LYS A 25 -2.13 51.45 12.96
C LYS A 25 -1.21 51.94 11.86
N THR A 26 0.07 51.59 11.91
CA THR A 26 1.05 52.01 10.89
C THR A 26 0.70 51.47 9.50
N TRP A 27 0.10 50.28 9.43
CA TRP A 27 -0.38 49.71 8.16
C TRP A 27 -1.58 50.49 7.59
N ILE A 28 -2.49 50.93 8.44
CA ILE A 28 -3.63 51.76 8.03
C ILE A 28 -3.15 53.14 7.59
N GLU A 29 -2.35 53.82 8.40
CA GLU A 29 -1.79 55.15 8.09
C GLU A 29 -0.92 55.13 6.83
N GLY A 30 -0.17 54.03 6.62
CA GLY A 30 0.61 53.79 5.41
C GLY A 30 -0.19 53.30 4.21
N GLY A 31 -1.52 53.17 4.32
CA GLY A 31 -2.42 52.76 3.22
C GLY A 31 -2.29 51.29 2.78
N LYS A 32 -1.57 50.46 3.54
CA LYS A 32 -1.37 49.03 3.27
C LYS A 32 -2.57 48.18 3.69
N PHE A 33 -3.39 48.68 4.61
CA PHE A 33 -4.62 48.02 5.07
C PHE A 33 -5.82 48.94 4.82
N LYS A 34 -6.84 48.42 4.12
CA LYS A 34 -8.00 49.17 3.63
C LYS A 34 -9.29 48.74 4.34
N PRO A 35 -10.37 49.55 4.26
CA PRO A 35 -11.67 49.18 4.84
C PRO A 35 -12.25 47.85 4.32
N THR A 36 -11.88 47.45 3.09
CA THR A 36 -12.33 46.20 2.45
C THR A 36 -11.49 44.98 2.79
N ASP A 37 -10.36 45.17 3.49
CA ASP A 37 -9.50 44.07 3.92
C ASP A 37 -10.03 43.46 5.23
N TYR A 38 -9.47 42.30 5.62
CA TYR A 38 -9.98 41.54 6.75
C TYR A 38 -9.00 41.53 7.91
N ILE A 39 -9.54 41.47 9.12
CA ILE A 39 -8.79 41.38 10.36
C ILE A 39 -9.37 40.25 11.22
N ARG A 40 -8.49 39.57 11.97
CA ARG A 40 -8.83 38.51 12.91
C ARG A 40 -7.95 38.66 14.13
N MET A 41 -8.49 38.33 15.30
CA MET A 41 -7.72 38.24 16.53
C MET A 41 -7.21 36.84 16.79
N GLU A 42 -6.07 36.76 17.47
CA GLU A 42 -5.58 35.53 18.07
C GLU A 42 -6.67 34.87 18.94
N GLY A 43 -6.87 33.56 18.77
CA GLY A 43 -7.93 32.79 19.41
C GLY A 43 -9.32 32.87 18.76
N MET A 44 -9.58 33.79 17.83
CA MET A 44 -10.85 33.85 17.10
C MET A 44 -10.79 33.09 15.78
N LYS A 45 -11.85 32.35 15.44
CA LYS A 45 -11.91 31.51 14.23
C LYS A 45 -12.29 32.25 12.95
N HIS A 46 -12.90 33.45 13.06
CA HIS A 46 -13.52 34.12 11.92
C HIS A 46 -12.79 35.43 11.57
N TRP A 47 -12.63 35.66 10.27
CA TRP A 47 -12.14 36.89 9.68
C TRP A 47 -13.29 37.89 9.52
N VAL A 48 -13.04 39.16 9.87
CA VAL A 48 -14.05 40.22 9.79
C VAL A 48 -13.53 41.34 8.91
N MET A 49 -14.38 41.85 8.02
CA MET A 49 -14.03 42.98 7.17
C MET A 49 -13.85 44.26 8.00
N ALA A 50 -12.77 45.00 7.77
CA ALA A 50 -12.37 46.12 8.60
C ALA A 50 -13.45 47.20 8.72
N LYS A 51 -14.15 47.54 7.62
CA LYS A 51 -15.26 48.50 7.61
C LYS A 51 -16.46 48.10 8.48
N ASN A 52 -16.60 46.82 8.80
CA ASN A 52 -17.75 46.29 9.55
C ASN A 52 -17.54 46.38 11.07
N LEU A 53 -16.31 46.67 11.50
CA LEU A 53 -15.94 46.90 12.89
C LEU A 53 -16.31 48.32 13.30
N VAL A 54 -17.07 48.47 14.38
CA VAL A 54 -17.56 49.77 14.88
C VAL A 54 -16.45 50.83 14.92
N HIS A 55 -15.33 50.53 15.57
CA HIS A 55 -14.27 51.53 15.78
C HIS A 55 -13.38 51.78 14.57
N LEU A 56 -13.15 50.77 13.73
CA LEU A 56 -12.40 50.98 12.48
C LEU A 56 -13.24 51.72 11.46
N LYS A 57 -14.55 51.49 11.43
CA LYS A 57 -15.48 52.27 10.61
C LYS A 57 -15.40 53.75 10.96
N GLU A 58 -15.50 54.09 12.25
CA GLU A 58 -15.35 55.47 12.72
C GLU A 58 -13.99 56.07 12.32
N TYR A 59 -12.91 55.29 12.46
CA TYR A 59 -11.59 55.71 12.02
C TYR A 59 -11.51 56.01 10.52
N PHE A 60 -12.08 55.14 9.67
CA PHE A 60 -12.07 55.32 8.22
C PHE A 60 -12.98 56.47 7.76
N ASP A 61 -14.10 56.69 8.45
CA ASP A 61 -15.08 57.74 8.13
C ASP A 61 -14.64 59.14 8.63
N ALA A 62 -13.72 59.21 9.59
CA ALA A 62 -13.25 60.46 10.17
C ALA A 62 -12.49 61.34 9.15
N LYS A 63 -12.90 62.62 9.05
CA LYS A 63 -12.34 63.61 8.12
C LYS A 63 -11.10 64.34 8.65
N LYS A 64 -10.91 64.38 9.98
CA LYS A 64 -9.78 65.06 10.63
C LYS A 64 -8.88 64.06 11.35
N GLU A 65 -7.60 64.37 11.39
CA GLU A 65 -6.56 63.54 12.03
C GLU A 65 -6.79 63.36 13.55
N GLU A 66 -7.31 64.40 14.21
CA GLU A 66 -7.58 64.40 15.65
C GLU A 66 -8.77 63.46 15.99
N ASP A 67 -9.81 63.49 15.16
CA ASP A 67 -10.97 62.58 15.26
C ASP A 67 -10.55 61.12 15.05
N ARG A 68 -9.65 60.87 14.07
CA ARG A 68 -9.07 59.53 13.81
C ARG A 68 -8.28 59.00 15.00
N LYS A 69 -7.41 59.84 15.59
CA LYS A 69 -6.64 59.47 16.79
C LYS A 69 -7.55 59.12 17.96
N GLY A 70 -8.65 59.86 18.15
CA GLY A 70 -9.65 59.59 19.17
C GLY A 70 -10.37 58.25 18.99
N ALA A 71 -10.89 57.98 17.79
CA ALA A 71 -11.55 56.72 17.45
C ALA A 71 -10.60 55.51 17.64
N PHE A 72 -9.35 55.65 17.21
CA PHE A 72 -8.34 54.61 17.38
C PHE A 72 -8.00 54.36 18.86
N ALA A 73 -7.89 55.41 19.68
CA ALA A 73 -7.64 55.30 21.11
C ALA A 73 -8.79 54.58 21.86
N SER A 74 -10.04 54.83 21.46
CA SER A 74 -11.22 54.11 21.98
C SER A 74 -11.16 52.61 21.67
N TRP A 75 -10.83 52.26 20.42
CA TRP A 75 -10.63 50.87 19.99
C TRP A 75 -9.52 50.18 20.77
N LEU A 76 -8.37 50.85 20.93
CA LEU A 76 -7.21 50.38 21.68
C LEU A 76 -7.53 50.06 23.13
N GLY A 77 -8.31 50.93 23.79
CA GLY A 77 -8.77 50.70 25.15
C GLY A 77 -9.53 49.38 25.28
N GLN A 78 -10.42 49.09 24.33
CA GLN A 78 -11.21 47.85 24.35
C GLN A 78 -10.38 46.59 24.10
N VAL A 79 -9.42 46.65 23.15
CA VAL A 79 -8.51 45.52 22.87
C VAL A 79 -7.65 45.20 24.10
N ARG A 80 -7.10 46.23 24.76
CA ARG A 80 -6.22 46.11 25.94
C ARG A 80 -6.95 45.63 27.18
N GLU A 81 -8.23 45.98 27.35
CA GLU A 81 -9.10 45.49 28.42
C GLU A 81 -9.57 44.04 28.21
N GLY A 82 -9.16 43.38 27.11
CA GLY A 82 -9.49 42.00 26.82
C GLY A 82 -10.94 41.77 26.37
N LYS A 83 -11.76 42.83 26.31
CA LYS A 83 -13.10 42.83 25.73
C LYS A 83 -12.99 42.53 24.23
N PRO A 84 -13.94 41.77 23.63
CA PRO A 84 -13.88 41.48 22.21
C PRO A 84 -13.99 42.80 21.42
N PRO A 85 -12.94 43.24 20.71
CA PRO A 85 -12.91 44.48 19.94
C PRO A 85 -13.67 44.35 18.61
N ILE A 86 -14.17 43.14 18.31
CA ILE A 86 -15.01 42.85 17.16
C ILE A 86 -16.46 43.07 17.55
N VAL A 87 -16.84 44.34 17.67
CA VAL A 87 -18.25 44.72 17.70
C VAL A 87 -18.61 45.07 16.26
N LEU A 88 -19.47 44.24 15.65
CA LEU A 88 -19.99 44.49 14.33
C LEU A 88 -21.09 45.56 14.39
N THR A 89 -21.14 46.43 13.38
CA THR A 89 -22.32 47.26 13.16
C THR A 89 -23.54 46.38 12.83
N PRO A 90 -24.80 46.79 13.13
CA PRO A 90 -25.98 45.99 12.78
C PRO A 90 -26.06 45.62 11.28
N THR A 91 -25.64 46.54 10.41
CA THR A 91 -25.49 46.29 8.98
C THR A 91 -24.36 45.30 8.69
N GLY A 92 -23.23 45.43 9.37
CA GLY A 92 -22.09 44.52 9.27
C GLY A 92 -22.40 43.08 9.70
N VAL A 93 -23.26 42.87 10.71
CA VAL A 93 -23.74 41.53 11.11
C VAL A 93 -24.49 40.86 9.96
N THR A 94 -25.39 41.62 9.32
CA THR A 94 -26.21 41.12 8.22
C THR A 94 -25.35 40.79 6.99
N GLU A 95 -24.43 41.69 6.61
CA GLU A 95 -23.49 41.47 5.50
C GLU A 95 -22.61 40.22 5.74
N GLU A 96 -22.13 40.03 6.97
CA GLU A 96 -21.27 38.90 7.32
C GLU A 96 -22.02 37.57 7.28
N HIS A 97 -23.28 37.54 7.76
CA HIS A 97 -24.14 36.36 7.66
C HIS A 97 -24.41 35.97 6.21
N THR A 98 -24.73 36.94 5.34
CA THR A 98 -24.95 36.69 3.92
C THR A 98 -23.70 36.13 3.26
N ARG A 99 -22.52 36.71 3.53
CA ARG A 99 -21.24 36.22 3.04
C ARG A 99 -20.95 34.78 3.45
N ILE A 100 -21.22 34.44 4.71
CA ILE A 100 -21.05 33.06 5.23
C ILE A 100 -22.01 32.10 4.53
N ALA A 101 -23.26 32.52 4.30
CA ALA A 101 -24.24 31.70 3.58
C ALA A 101 -23.82 31.46 2.13
N GLU A 102 -23.35 32.49 1.42
CA GLU A 102 -22.83 32.38 0.05
C GLU A 102 -21.59 31.47 -0.02
N ALA A 103 -20.65 31.63 0.91
CA ALA A 103 -19.45 30.78 0.97
C ALA A 103 -19.79 29.31 1.24
N ARG A 104 -20.78 29.04 2.10
CA ARG A 104 -21.27 27.67 2.35
C ARG A 104 -21.92 27.08 1.10
N LYS A 105 -22.74 27.85 0.40
CA LYS A 105 -23.36 27.42 -0.85
C LYS A 105 -22.31 27.08 -1.91
N GLN A 106 -21.29 27.92 -2.06
CA GLN A 106 -20.19 27.65 -2.99
C GLN A 106 -19.45 26.36 -2.62
N LEU A 107 -19.18 26.15 -1.33
CA LEU A 107 -18.52 24.93 -0.85
C LEU A 107 -19.34 23.67 -1.14
N GLU A 108 -20.67 23.75 -1.00
CA GLU A 108 -21.59 22.66 -1.32
C GLU A 108 -21.59 22.34 -2.83
N GLU A 109 -21.60 23.37 -3.69
CA GLU A 109 -21.48 23.21 -5.14
C GLU A 109 -20.11 22.61 -5.55
N ASP A 110 -19.02 23.05 -4.91
CA ASP A 110 -17.68 22.53 -5.14
C ASP A 110 -17.56 21.06 -4.73
N ALA A 111 -18.12 20.68 -3.58
CA ALA A 111 -18.14 19.30 -3.11
C ALA A 111 -18.90 18.39 -4.08
N LYS A 112 -20.06 18.83 -4.58
CA LYS A 112 -20.84 18.08 -5.56
C LYS A 112 -20.08 17.88 -6.88
N ARG A 113 -19.42 18.92 -7.40
CA ARG A 113 -18.58 18.82 -8.60
C ARG A 113 -17.43 17.83 -8.42
N LEU A 114 -16.87 17.77 -7.22
CA LEU A 114 -15.76 16.87 -6.91
C LEU A 114 -16.24 15.40 -6.83
N GLU A 115 -17.41 15.17 -6.25
CA GLU A 115 -18.06 13.85 -6.22
C GLU A 115 -18.40 13.35 -7.65
N GLU A 116 -18.98 14.20 -8.49
CA GLU A 116 -19.25 13.89 -9.90
C GLU A 116 -17.96 13.52 -10.65
N ARG A 117 -16.88 14.29 -10.43
CA ARG A 117 -15.58 14.02 -11.06
C ARG A 117 -14.94 12.72 -10.59
N GLU A 118 -15.06 12.39 -9.30
CA GLU A 118 -14.59 11.10 -8.78
C GLU A 118 -15.35 9.92 -9.39
N ALA A 119 -16.67 10.04 -9.55
CA ALA A 119 -17.49 9.01 -10.18
C ALA A 119 -17.08 8.76 -11.63
N GLU A 120 -16.87 9.83 -12.42
CA GLU A 120 -16.38 9.73 -13.81
C GLU A 120 -15.02 9.01 -13.89
N LEU A 121 -14.08 9.36 -13.01
CA LEU A 121 -12.75 8.75 -13.00
C LEU A 121 -12.81 7.26 -12.63
N ARG A 122 -13.66 6.88 -11.67
CA ARG A 122 -13.87 5.47 -11.30
C ARG A 122 -14.38 4.66 -12.48
N GLU A 123 -15.36 5.18 -13.21
CA GLU A 123 -15.92 4.52 -14.39
C GLU A 123 -14.88 4.39 -15.52
N GLN A 124 -14.03 5.40 -15.72
CA GLN A 124 -12.92 5.33 -16.68
C GLN A 124 -11.91 4.24 -16.32
N ILE A 125 -11.51 4.15 -15.05
CA ILE A 125 -10.58 3.13 -14.57
C ILE A 125 -11.15 1.73 -14.79
N GLU A 126 -12.42 1.51 -14.47
CA GLU A 126 -13.08 0.20 -14.65
C GLU A 126 -13.15 -0.21 -16.12
N ARG A 127 -13.46 0.74 -17.02
CA ARG A 127 -13.45 0.50 -18.47
C ARG A 127 -12.06 0.10 -18.99
N GLU A 128 -11.02 0.83 -18.60
CA GLU A 128 -9.64 0.53 -19.00
C GLU A 128 -9.16 -0.81 -18.45
N LEU A 129 -9.51 -1.15 -17.21
CA LEU A 129 -9.17 -2.44 -16.61
C LEU A 129 -9.83 -3.60 -17.37
N THR A 130 -11.13 -3.48 -17.66
CA THR A 130 -11.90 -4.49 -18.40
C THR A 130 -11.33 -4.70 -19.78
N LYS A 131 -11.02 -3.61 -20.51
CA LYS A 131 -10.41 -3.68 -21.84
C LYS A 131 -9.06 -4.41 -21.83
N LYS A 132 -8.19 -4.10 -20.86
CA LYS A 132 -6.89 -4.77 -20.73
C LYS A 132 -7.03 -6.26 -20.42
N GLN A 133 -7.98 -6.63 -19.56
CA GLN A 133 -8.26 -8.04 -19.25
C GLN A 133 -8.72 -8.80 -20.50
N GLU A 134 -9.60 -8.19 -21.30
CA GLU A 134 -10.10 -8.80 -22.54
C GLU A 134 -8.99 -8.96 -23.59
N GLU A 135 -8.12 -7.94 -23.75
CA GLU A 135 -6.94 -8.01 -24.62
C GLU A 135 -5.95 -9.12 -24.20
N GLU A 136 -5.71 -9.28 -22.89
CA GLU A 136 -4.84 -10.33 -22.34
C GLU A 136 -5.46 -11.73 -22.55
N PHE A 137 -6.76 -11.87 -22.33
CA PHE A 137 -7.47 -13.13 -22.54
C PHE A 137 -7.43 -13.59 -24.00
N GLU A 138 -7.65 -12.67 -24.94
CA GLU A 138 -7.54 -12.96 -26.38
C GLU A 138 -6.11 -13.29 -26.80
N ARG A 139 -5.10 -12.64 -26.22
CA ARG A 139 -3.69 -13.00 -26.46
C ARG A 139 -3.40 -14.45 -26.02
N LEU A 140 -3.83 -14.83 -24.81
CA LEU A 140 -3.63 -16.17 -24.28
C LEU A 140 -4.37 -17.23 -25.10
N ARG A 141 -5.57 -16.91 -25.58
CA ARG A 141 -6.35 -17.79 -26.46
C ARG A 141 -5.60 -18.09 -27.76
N LYS A 142 -5.06 -17.06 -28.43
CA LYS A 142 -4.27 -17.24 -29.66
C LYS A 142 -2.99 -18.03 -29.43
N GLU A 143 -2.32 -17.82 -28.30
CA GLU A 143 -1.13 -18.58 -27.93
C GLU A 143 -1.45 -20.06 -27.70
N ARG A 144 -2.56 -20.36 -27.03
CA ARG A 144 -3.05 -21.72 -26.86
C ARG A 144 -3.36 -22.40 -28.21
N GLU A 145 -4.03 -21.71 -29.13
CA GLU A 145 -4.33 -22.25 -30.46
C GLU A 145 -3.04 -22.61 -31.22
N ARG A 146 -2.02 -21.74 -31.20
CA ARG A 146 -0.70 -22.03 -31.81
C ARG A 146 -0.01 -23.24 -31.20
N LEU A 147 -0.10 -23.41 -29.88
CA LEU A 147 0.47 -24.57 -29.20
C LEU A 147 -0.26 -25.86 -29.57
N GLU A 148 -1.59 -25.81 -29.74
CA GLU A 148 -2.38 -26.96 -30.20
C GLU A 148 -2.02 -27.33 -31.65
N GLU A 149 -1.85 -26.35 -32.54
CA GLU A 149 -1.33 -26.57 -33.91
C GLU A 149 0.03 -27.25 -33.90
N HIS A 150 0.98 -26.72 -33.12
CA HIS A 150 2.32 -27.29 -33.04
C HIS A 150 2.32 -28.71 -32.43
N ARG A 151 1.39 -28.99 -31.51
CA ARG A 151 1.20 -30.34 -30.96
C ARG A 151 0.74 -31.32 -32.04
N MET A 152 -0.14 -30.89 -32.94
CA MET A 152 -0.60 -31.73 -34.05
C MET A 152 0.54 -32.01 -35.04
N GLU A 153 1.35 -31.01 -35.38
CA GLU A 153 2.55 -31.20 -36.23
C GLU A 153 3.54 -32.20 -35.62
N LEU A 154 3.74 -32.11 -34.30
CA LEU A 154 4.56 -33.04 -33.55
C LEU A 154 4.03 -34.48 -33.61
N GLU A 155 2.72 -34.67 -33.41
CA GLU A 155 2.05 -35.97 -33.50
C GLU A 155 2.18 -36.56 -34.92
N GLU A 156 2.06 -35.74 -35.97
CA GLU A 156 2.25 -36.16 -37.37
C GLU A 156 3.70 -36.62 -37.62
N ALA A 157 4.68 -35.85 -37.16
CA ALA A 157 6.10 -36.22 -37.26
C ALA A 157 6.43 -37.52 -36.50
N GLU A 158 5.79 -37.79 -35.36
CA GLU A 158 5.93 -39.08 -34.67
C GLU A 158 5.51 -40.26 -35.55
N ILE A 159 4.39 -40.09 -36.24
CA ILE A 159 3.80 -41.13 -37.08
C ILE A 159 4.76 -41.42 -38.24
N GLU A 160 5.34 -40.39 -38.87
CA GLU A 160 6.34 -40.55 -39.91
C GLU A 160 7.60 -41.28 -39.40
N ILE A 161 8.14 -40.90 -38.24
CA ILE A 161 9.30 -41.57 -37.64
C ILE A 161 9.01 -43.05 -37.38
N LYS A 162 7.84 -43.38 -36.81
CA LYS A 162 7.40 -44.77 -36.60
C LYS A 162 7.31 -45.55 -37.91
N GLN A 163 6.91 -44.90 -39.01
CA GLN A 163 6.91 -45.52 -40.34
C GLN A 163 8.34 -45.73 -40.88
N MET A 164 9.23 -44.76 -40.72
CA MET A 164 10.65 -44.86 -41.10
C MET A 164 11.40 -45.94 -40.30
N GLU A 165 11.14 -46.07 -39.00
CA GLU A 165 11.74 -47.15 -38.20
C GLU A 165 11.35 -48.52 -38.72
N LYS A 166 10.08 -48.71 -39.11
CA LYS A 166 9.61 -49.97 -39.71
C LYS A 166 10.31 -50.28 -41.03
N THR A 167 10.60 -49.27 -41.85
CA THR A 167 11.33 -49.46 -43.11
C THR A 167 12.83 -49.70 -42.91
N VAL A 168 13.48 -49.04 -41.95
CA VAL A 168 14.88 -49.28 -41.58
C VAL A 168 15.08 -50.65 -40.93
N ARG A 169 14.15 -51.10 -40.07
CA ARG A 169 14.18 -52.43 -39.44
C ARG A 169 14.10 -53.56 -40.46
N ARG A 170 13.51 -53.32 -41.63
CA ARG A 170 13.50 -54.24 -42.79
C ARG A 170 14.82 -54.26 -43.59
N ARG A 171 15.74 -53.30 -43.40
CA ARG A 171 16.93 -53.10 -44.24
C ARG A 171 18.28 -53.31 -43.54
N ARG A 172 18.35 -54.03 -42.41
CA ARG A 172 19.66 -54.32 -41.77
C ARG A 172 20.49 -55.38 -42.54
N ARG A 173 21.28 -54.93 -43.52
CA ARG A 173 22.64 -55.40 -43.86
C ARG A 173 23.51 -54.20 -44.33
N ILE A 174 24.52 -53.85 -43.52
CA ILE A 174 25.79 -53.10 -43.79
C ILE A 174 25.75 -51.53 -43.89
N PRO A 175 26.82 -50.80 -43.46
CA PRO A 175 26.79 -49.38 -43.03
C PRO A 175 27.63 -48.39 -43.88
N LEU A 176 27.37 -47.06 -43.73
CA LEU A 176 28.33 -45.93 -43.55
C LEU A 176 27.76 -44.55 -44.02
N ILE A 177 27.82 -43.57 -43.11
CA ILE A 177 28.19 -42.13 -43.17
C ILE A 177 27.98 -41.36 -44.50
N ILE A 178 27.32 -40.18 -44.44
CA ILE A 178 27.75 -38.87 -45.03
C ILE A 178 26.86 -37.69 -44.55
N ALA A 179 27.53 -36.71 -43.93
CA ALA A 179 27.43 -35.23 -43.90
C ALA A 179 26.09 -34.45 -43.95
N GLY A 180 26.01 -33.40 -43.11
CA GLY A 180 25.42 -32.10 -43.50
C GLY A 180 24.59 -31.37 -42.43
N VAL A 181 25.18 -30.36 -41.78
CA VAL A 181 24.63 -29.45 -40.75
C VAL A 181 23.54 -28.52 -41.29
N VAL A 182 22.43 -28.28 -40.55
CA VAL A 182 21.93 -26.96 -40.04
C VAL A 182 20.81 -27.18 -38.97
N ILE A 183 21.18 -26.89 -37.72
CA ILE A 183 20.48 -26.28 -36.55
C ILE A 183 18.93 -26.18 -36.51
N VAL A 184 18.40 -26.86 -35.47
CA VAL A 184 17.28 -26.52 -34.55
C VAL A 184 15.89 -26.26 -35.15
N ALA A 185 15.06 -27.31 -35.13
CA ALA A 185 13.70 -27.29 -34.57
C ALA A 185 13.11 -28.70 -34.67
N VAL A 186 12.83 -29.31 -33.51
CA VAL A 186 11.74 -30.27 -33.34
C VAL A 186 11.90 -31.64 -34.05
N ILE A 187 12.87 -32.44 -33.63
CA ILE A 187 12.74 -33.92 -33.65
C ILE A 187 13.22 -34.45 -32.30
N ALA A 188 12.27 -34.81 -31.42
CA ALA A 188 12.55 -35.76 -30.35
C ALA A 188 11.26 -36.35 -29.78
N VAL A 189 10.52 -37.07 -30.61
CA VAL A 189 9.76 -38.20 -30.11
C VAL A 189 10.63 -39.42 -30.29
N SER A 190 10.73 -40.22 -29.22
CA SER A 190 11.49 -41.47 -29.10
C SER A 190 13.01 -41.38 -28.97
N THR A 191 13.52 -40.51 -28.08
CA THR A 191 14.74 -40.86 -27.34
C THR A 191 14.38 -41.29 -25.92
N PRO A 192 15.14 -42.23 -25.29
CA PRO A 192 14.97 -42.59 -23.89
C PRO A 192 14.99 -41.37 -22.95
N ILE A 193 15.62 -40.27 -23.38
CA ILE A 193 15.79 -39.03 -22.62
C ILE A 193 14.45 -38.34 -22.33
N VAL A 194 13.51 -38.25 -23.30
CA VAL A 194 12.24 -37.52 -23.11
C VAL A 194 11.24 -38.31 -22.25
N ILE A 195 11.18 -39.64 -22.40
CA ILE A 195 10.41 -40.52 -21.50
C ILE A 195 10.98 -40.47 -20.08
N ASN A 196 12.32 -40.47 -19.96
CA ASN A 196 12.97 -40.36 -18.66
C ASN A 196 12.81 -38.95 -18.06
N TYR A 197 12.67 -37.90 -18.88
CA TYR A 197 12.40 -36.53 -18.44
C TYR A 197 10.99 -36.39 -17.87
N TYR A 198 9.94 -36.84 -18.58
CA TYR A 198 8.56 -36.80 -18.06
C TYR A 198 8.34 -37.73 -16.85
N LYS A 199 9.00 -38.89 -16.83
CA LYS A 199 8.98 -39.78 -15.67
C LYS A 199 9.73 -39.16 -14.49
N SER A 200 10.88 -38.54 -14.74
CA SER A 200 11.66 -37.79 -13.75
C SER A 200 10.87 -36.61 -13.19
N THR A 201 10.19 -35.80 -14.01
CA THR A 201 9.40 -34.65 -13.50
C THR A 201 8.23 -35.08 -12.62
N LYS A 202 7.58 -36.22 -12.91
CA LYS A 202 6.53 -36.78 -12.05
C LYS A 202 7.11 -37.36 -10.74
N GLU A 203 8.19 -38.14 -10.82
CA GLU A 203 8.91 -38.68 -9.65
C GLU A 203 9.46 -37.54 -8.76
N LEU A 204 9.98 -36.47 -9.37
CA LEU A 204 10.43 -35.25 -8.69
C LEU A 204 9.28 -34.51 -8.01
N GLN A 205 8.14 -34.37 -8.68
CA GLN A 205 6.98 -33.72 -8.08
C GLN A 205 6.40 -34.54 -6.92
N GLU A 206 6.38 -35.87 -7.04
CA GLU A 206 5.98 -36.78 -5.95
C GLU A 206 6.95 -36.70 -4.77
N ALA A 207 8.26 -36.62 -5.03
CA ALA A 207 9.29 -36.43 -4.00
C ALA A 207 9.16 -35.06 -3.29
N ILE A 208 8.93 -33.97 -4.05
CA ILE A 208 8.71 -32.62 -3.48
C ILE A 208 7.45 -32.60 -2.61
N ASN A 209 6.34 -33.15 -3.10
CA ASN A 209 5.10 -33.24 -2.32
C ASN A 209 5.30 -34.09 -1.05
N ARG A 210 6.12 -35.14 -1.12
CA ARG A 210 6.45 -35.98 0.05
C ARG A 210 7.31 -35.24 1.06
N ILE A 211 8.26 -34.42 0.62
CA ILE A 211 9.07 -33.55 1.50
C ILE A 211 8.15 -32.59 2.27
N ASP A 212 7.19 -31.95 1.60
CA ASP A 212 6.23 -31.05 2.26
C ASP A 212 5.36 -31.77 3.31
N ILE A 213 4.97 -33.02 3.03
CA ILE A 213 4.23 -33.85 3.98
C ILE A 213 5.11 -34.19 5.19
N ILE A 214 6.37 -34.58 4.96
CA ILE A 214 7.32 -34.89 6.03
C ILE A 214 7.58 -33.67 6.92
N ASP A 215 7.76 -32.48 6.33
CA ASP A 215 7.99 -31.24 7.08
C ASP A 215 6.80 -30.91 7.99
N ASN A 216 5.57 -31.16 7.54
CA ASN A 216 4.37 -31.02 8.35
C ASN A 216 4.25 -32.11 9.44
N GLU A 217 4.61 -33.36 9.13
CA GLU A 217 4.63 -34.46 10.12
C GLU A 217 5.66 -34.19 11.23
N ILE A 218 6.88 -33.78 10.88
CA ILE A 218 7.91 -33.40 11.85
C ILE A 218 7.42 -32.24 12.70
N LYS A 219 6.80 -31.21 12.11
CA LYS A 219 6.23 -30.08 12.86
C LYS A 219 5.17 -30.52 13.87
N ASN A 220 4.29 -31.43 13.48
CA ASN A 220 3.26 -31.97 14.37
C ASN A 220 3.85 -32.85 15.47
N LEU A 221 4.89 -33.63 15.17
CA LEU A 221 5.59 -34.44 16.17
C LEU A 221 6.40 -33.58 17.15
N MET A 222 7.02 -32.49 16.69
CA MET A 222 7.69 -31.52 17.56
C MET A 222 6.71 -30.86 18.52
N ALA A 223 5.49 -30.53 18.08
CA ALA A 223 4.44 -30.03 18.98
C ALA A 223 4.03 -31.10 20.02
N LYS A 224 3.87 -32.37 19.61
CA LYS A 224 3.59 -33.47 20.54
C LYS A 224 4.73 -33.76 21.52
N LEU A 225 5.97 -33.45 21.15
CA LEU A 225 7.13 -33.60 22.02
C LEU A 225 7.10 -32.60 23.20
N GLU A 226 6.60 -31.38 22.96
CA GLU A 226 6.40 -30.37 24.00
C GLU A 226 5.37 -30.83 25.05
N ASP A 227 4.32 -31.53 24.61
CA ASP A 227 3.22 -32.04 25.45
C ASP A 227 3.49 -33.42 26.08
N ALA A 228 4.60 -34.08 25.75
CA ALA A 228 4.88 -35.44 26.24
C ALA A 228 5.27 -35.45 27.72
N GLU A 229 4.55 -36.22 28.54
CA GLU A 229 4.73 -36.26 30.00
C GLU A 229 5.79 -37.27 30.45
N THR A 230 6.03 -38.34 29.67
CA THR A 230 6.96 -39.42 30.03
C THR A 230 8.22 -39.44 29.17
N THR A 231 9.34 -39.90 29.75
CA THR A 231 10.64 -40.01 29.04
C THR A 231 10.57 -41.00 27.87
N MET A 232 9.83 -42.11 28.04
CA MET A 232 9.63 -43.10 26.98
C MET A 232 8.86 -42.54 25.78
N GLU A 233 7.84 -41.72 25.99
CA GLU A 233 7.10 -41.08 24.90
C GLU A 233 7.96 -40.05 24.15
N ARG A 234 8.77 -39.28 24.89
CA ARG A 234 9.72 -38.34 24.29
C ARG A 234 10.77 -39.03 23.43
N GLU A 235 11.34 -40.13 23.92
CA GLU A 235 12.33 -40.91 23.17
C GLU A 235 11.72 -41.50 21.89
N ALA A 236 10.50 -42.05 21.95
CA ALA A 236 9.81 -42.58 20.78
C ALA A 236 9.46 -41.50 19.73
N ILE A 237 9.04 -40.31 20.17
CA ILE A 237 8.75 -39.19 19.26
C ILE A 237 10.03 -38.69 18.60
N MET A 238 11.13 -38.57 19.36
CA MET A 238 12.43 -38.15 18.84
C MET A 238 13.01 -39.15 17.83
N GLU A 239 12.89 -40.45 18.10
CA GLU A 239 13.29 -41.49 17.16
C GLU A 239 12.52 -41.36 15.83
N LYS A 240 11.20 -41.11 15.90
CA LYS A 240 10.38 -40.92 14.70
C LYS A 240 10.72 -39.65 13.91
N ILE A 241 11.02 -38.55 14.61
CA ILE A 241 11.47 -37.31 13.96
C ILE A 241 12.79 -37.55 13.23
N GLU A 242 13.73 -38.27 13.84
CA GLU A 242 15.03 -38.52 13.24
C GLU A 242 14.94 -39.43 12.00
N GLU A 243 14.06 -40.44 12.04
CA GLU A 243 13.74 -41.26 10.88
C GLU A 243 13.18 -40.43 9.72
N LEU A 244 12.21 -39.55 10.00
CA LEU A 244 11.60 -38.67 9.00
C LEU A 244 12.58 -37.64 8.43
N LYS A 245 13.48 -37.09 9.25
CA LYS A 245 14.54 -36.19 8.77
C LYS A 245 15.47 -36.91 7.80
N LYS A 246 15.80 -38.18 8.08
CA LYS A 246 16.63 -39.00 7.20
C LYS A 246 15.92 -39.29 5.87
N GLU A 247 14.64 -39.66 5.90
CA GLU A 247 13.81 -39.84 4.70
C GLU A 247 13.79 -38.57 3.85
N ARG A 248 13.58 -37.41 4.48
CA ARG A 248 13.63 -36.10 3.82
C ARG A 248 14.98 -35.83 3.16
N GLU A 249 16.08 -36.08 3.86
CA GLU A 249 17.44 -35.83 3.32
C GLU A 249 17.74 -36.71 2.10
N GLU A 250 17.28 -37.97 2.10
CA GLU A 250 17.41 -38.88 0.97
C GLU A 250 16.59 -38.40 -0.24
N LEU A 251 15.34 -37.95 -0.03
CA LEU A 251 14.49 -37.39 -1.08
C LEU A 251 15.06 -36.10 -1.67
N VAL A 252 15.64 -35.22 -0.85
CA VAL A 252 16.29 -33.99 -1.31
C VAL A 252 17.49 -34.32 -2.21
N LYS A 253 18.34 -35.27 -1.81
CA LYS A 253 19.48 -35.72 -2.65
C LYS A 253 19.01 -36.33 -3.97
N GLU A 254 17.87 -37.03 -3.97
CA GLU A 254 17.27 -37.58 -5.18
C GLU A 254 16.78 -36.47 -6.13
N VAL A 255 16.16 -35.43 -5.58
CA VAL A 255 15.73 -34.23 -6.33
C VAL A 255 16.92 -33.51 -6.96
N GLU A 256 17.98 -33.29 -6.19
CA GLU A 256 19.22 -32.65 -6.65
C GLU A 256 19.89 -33.43 -7.78
N LYS A 257 19.92 -34.77 -7.67
CA LYS A 257 20.57 -35.64 -8.66
C LYS A 257 19.80 -35.76 -9.98
N LYS A 258 18.47 -35.73 -9.93
CA LYS A 258 17.59 -35.91 -11.10
C LYS A 258 17.19 -34.59 -11.80
N GLY A 259 17.38 -33.44 -11.14
CA GLY A 259 16.97 -32.11 -11.61
C GLY A 259 17.79 -31.50 -12.75
N GLY A 260 18.97 -32.04 -13.09
CA GLY A 260 19.67 -31.81 -14.38
C GLY A 260 19.72 -30.37 -14.90
N GLY A 261 20.04 -29.40 -14.04
CA GLY A 261 20.49 -28.05 -14.43
C GLY A 261 21.92 -27.86 -13.95
N GLU A 262 22.66 -26.91 -14.55
CA GLU A 262 23.95 -26.44 -14.05
C GLU A 262 23.91 -26.24 -12.53
N PRO A 263 25.06 -26.38 -11.83
CA PRO A 263 25.11 -26.16 -10.39
C PRO A 263 24.37 -24.87 -10.07
N ILE A 264 23.52 -24.91 -9.05
CA ILE A 264 23.11 -23.69 -8.35
C ILE A 264 24.38 -23.16 -7.67
N GLU A 265 25.28 -22.61 -8.46
CA GLU A 265 26.41 -21.84 -8.01
C GLU A 265 25.84 -20.44 -7.85
N ASN A 266 25.43 -20.18 -6.61
CA ASN A 266 24.74 -18.99 -6.14
C ASN A 266 23.34 -18.82 -6.76
N ILE A 267 22.35 -19.48 -6.15
CA ILE A 267 21.23 -18.67 -5.65
C ILE A 267 21.91 -17.69 -4.67
N GLU A 268 22.45 -16.58 -5.18
CA GLU A 268 22.23 -15.34 -4.49
C GLU A 268 20.73 -15.21 -4.51
N THR A 269 20.14 -15.72 -3.43
CA THR A 269 18.83 -15.36 -2.98
C THR A 269 18.79 -13.85 -3.12
N THR A 270 18.19 -13.34 -4.19
CA THR A 270 17.59 -12.01 -4.21
C THR A 270 16.37 -12.10 -3.30
N LEU A 271 16.66 -12.40 -2.03
CA LEU A 271 15.77 -12.25 -0.91
C LEU A 271 15.75 -10.76 -0.68
N GLY A 272 14.73 -10.11 -1.20
CA GLY A 272 14.46 -8.77 -0.75
C GLY A 272 14.09 -8.81 0.72
N SER A 273 14.45 -7.75 1.42
CA SER A 273 14.04 -7.55 2.80
C SER A 273 12.86 -6.59 2.84
N VAL A 274 11.85 -6.95 3.63
CA VAL A 274 10.78 -6.02 4.01
C VAL A 274 11.08 -5.50 5.40
N SER A 275 11.31 -4.20 5.48
CA SER A 275 11.58 -3.48 6.71
C SER A 275 10.35 -2.68 7.13
N ILE A 276 10.11 -2.65 8.43
CA ILE A 276 9.00 -1.90 9.03
C ILE A 276 9.54 -0.99 10.13
N THR A 277 9.06 0.25 10.18
CA THR A 277 9.51 1.27 11.14
C THR A 277 8.51 1.53 12.26
N GLY A 278 7.46 0.69 12.37
CA GLY A 278 6.32 0.93 13.25
C GLY A 278 5.28 1.89 12.64
N PRO A 279 4.13 2.07 13.31
CA PRO A 279 3.04 2.90 12.81
C PRO A 279 3.45 4.39 12.81
N LEU A 280 3.17 5.08 11.70
CA LEU A 280 3.35 6.53 11.57
C LEU A 280 2.29 7.31 12.37
N SER A 281 1.08 6.77 12.45
CA SER A 281 -0.01 7.35 13.23
C SER A 281 -0.99 6.28 13.67
N ILE A 282 -1.59 6.51 14.85
CA ILE A 282 -2.71 5.75 15.39
C ILE A 282 -3.69 6.82 15.89
N ILE A 283 -4.87 6.91 15.25
CA ILE A 283 -5.83 7.98 15.51
C ILE A 283 -7.21 7.35 15.67
N GLY A 284 -7.96 7.76 16.68
CA GLY A 284 -9.36 7.34 16.87
C GLY A 284 -9.71 7.24 18.34
N PRO A 285 -11.00 7.05 18.67
CA PRO A 285 -11.46 6.93 20.06
C PRO A 285 -10.70 5.89 20.88
N GLY A 286 -10.24 4.80 20.25
CA GLY A 286 -9.51 3.73 20.91
C GLY A 286 -7.99 3.92 20.97
N SER A 287 -7.43 5.06 20.55
CA SER A 287 -5.97 5.21 20.40
C SER A 287 -5.20 5.18 21.72
N ASP A 288 -5.84 5.56 22.83
CA ASP A 288 -5.24 5.57 24.17
C ASP A 288 -5.31 4.20 24.87
N ASP A 289 -5.95 3.21 24.23
CA ASP A 289 -6.08 1.88 24.79
C ASP A 289 -4.74 1.10 24.69
N PRO A 290 -4.27 0.45 25.78
CA PRO A 290 -3.04 -0.36 25.74
C PRO A 290 -3.03 -1.45 24.66
N SER A 291 -4.20 -2.04 24.34
CA SER A 291 -4.37 -3.04 23.27
C SER A 291 -4.31 -2.46 21.85
N ARG A 292 -4.21 -1.13 21.75
CA ARG A 292 -4.06 -0.35 20.53
C ARG A 292 -2.75 0.43 20.50
N SER A 293 -1.84 0.14 21.44
CA SER A 293 -0.52 0.76 21.49
C SER A 293 0.29 0.49 20.21
N SER A 294 1.24 1.38 19.91
CA SER A 294 2.19 1.21 18.80
C SER A 294 2.89 -0.15 18.84
N SER A 295 3.28 -0.61 20.04
CA SER A 295 3.94 -1.92 20.22
C SER A 295 3.02 -3.11 19.88
N THR A 296 1.73 -3.02 20.21
CA THR A 296 0.75 -4.06 19.89
C THR A 296 0.47 -4.12 18.40
N VAL A 297 0.28 -2.94 17.78
CA VAL A 297 0.13 -2.83 16.32
C VAL A 297 1.34 -3.43 15.62
N ASP A 298 2.54 -3.06 16.06
CA ASP A 298 3.79 -3.55 15.47
C ASP A 298 3.92 -5.08 15.60
N SER A 299 3.61 -5.65 16.76
CA SER A 299 3.63 -7.10 16.99
C SER A 299 2.68 -7.86 16.05
N ILE A 300 1.45 -7.36 15.88
CA ILE A 300 0.45 -7.98 15.00
C ILE A 300 0.88 -7.92 13.54
N ILE A 301 1.42 -6.77 13.10
CA ILE A 301 1.91 -6.60 11.73
C ILE A 301 3.17 -7.47 11.49
N ARG A 302 4.07 -7.58 12.47
CA ARG A 302 5.21 -8.52 12.41
C ARG A 302 4.77 -9.96 12.22
N GLY A 303 3.70 -10.38 12.89
CA GLY A 303 3.11 -11.71 12.68
C GLY A 303 2.66 -11.98 11.25
N ARG A 304 2.37 -10.92 10.47
CA ARG A 304 1.99 -11.02 9.05
C ARG A 304 3.17 -10.89 8.09
N MET A 305 4.37 -10.53 8.57
CA MET A 305 5.55 -10.33 7.71
C MET A 305 5.99 -11.58 6.95
N GLY A 306 5.79 -12.78 7.51
CA GLY A 306 6.08 -14.01 6.77
C GLY A 306 5.29 -14.13 5.46
N ALA A 307 3.99 -13.81 5.50
CA ALA A 307 3.13 -13.86 4.32
C ALA A 307 3.48 -12.75 3.31
N ILE A 308 3.73 -11.53 3.80
CA ILE A 308 4.11 -10.39 2.95
C ILE A 308 5.48 -10.63 2.29
N ASN A 309 6.46 -11.15 3.03
CA ASN A 309 7.77 -11.54 2.49
C ASN A 309 7.65 -12.62 1.42
N SER A 310 6.79 -13.62 1.61
CA SER A 310 6.56 -14.68 0.62
C SER A 310 6.04 -14.11 -0.71
N VAL A 311 5.09 -13.17 -0.64
CA VAL A 311 4.57 -12.50 -1.84
C VAL A 311 5.64 -11.62 -2.48
N TYR A 312 6.37 -10.82 -1.70
CA TYR A 312 7.43 -9.96 -2.22
C TYR A 312 8.52 -10.75 -2.93
N ASN A 313 9.03 -11.82 -2.31
CA ASN A 313 10.04 -12.70 -2.91
C ASN A 313 9.53 -13.42 -4.16
N ARG A 314 8.23 -13.68 -4.25
CA ARG A 314 7.63 -14.21 -5.49
C ARG A 314 7.64 -13.17 -6.60
N GLU A 315 7.28 -11.93 -6.31
CA GLU A 315 7.30 -10.83 -7.28
C GLU A 315 8.73 -10.46 -7.70
N LEU A 316 9.71 -10.58 -6.80
CA LEU A 316 11.14 -10.37 -7.10
C LEU A 316 11.71 -11.33 -8.15
N ARG A 317 11.20 -12.57 -8.21
CA ARG A 317 11.59 -13.51 -9.28
C ARG A 317 11.19 -13.02 -10.67
N SER A 318 10.11 -12.23 -10.75
CA SER A 318 9.62 -11.65 -12.00
C SER A 318 10.22 -10.27 -12.28
N ASN A 319 10.51 -9.49 -11.23
CA ASN A 319 11.12 -8.17 -11.31
C ASN A 319 12.22 -8.03 -10.25
N PRO A 320 13.49 -8.35 -10.58
CA PRO A 320 14.60 -8.32 -9.62
C PRO A 320 14.96 -6.93 -9.08
N SER A 321 14.50 -5.84 -9.70
CA SER A 321 14.72 -4.46 -9.26
C SER A 321 13.54 -3.89 -8.45
N LEU A 322 12.72 -4.76 -7.86
CA LEU A 322 11.51 -4.35 -7.14
C LEU A 322 11.86 -3.83 -5.75
N GLU A 323 12.00 -2.52 -5.63
CA GLU A 323 12.27 -1.81 -4.38
C GLU A 323 11.35 -0.61 -4.22
N GLY A 324 11.22 -0.09 -2.99
CA GLY A 324 10.44 1.11 -2.72
C GLY A 324 9.70 1.08 -1.39
N LYS A 325 8.79 2.04 -1.22
CA LYS A 325 8.02 2.22 0.00
C LYS A 325 6.53 2.19 -0.28
N VAL A 326 5.79 1.45 0.53
CA VAL A 326 4.32 1.40 0.51
C VAL A 326 3.81 1.84 1.87
N VAL A 327 2.89 2.80 1.91
CA VAL A 327 2.23 3.25 3.13
C VAL A 327 0.77 2.86 3.07
N VAL A 328 0.33 2.09 4.05
CA VAL A 328 -1.03 1.56 4.14
C VAL A 328 -1.75 2.21 5.31
N SER A 329 -3.00 2.63 5.08
CA SER A 329 -3.93 3.03 6.13
C SER A 329 -4.94 1.92 6.35
N PHE A 330 -5.25 1.58 7.60
CA PHE A 330 -6.28 0.60 7.92
C PHE A 330 -7.05 0.94 9.20
N THR A 331 -8.33 0.63 9.23
CA THR A 331 -9.23 0.86 10.37
C THR A 331 -9.48 -0.46 11.10
N VAL A 332 -9.18 -0.46 12.40
CA VAL A 332 -9.43 -1.57 13.32
C VAL A 332 -10.67 -1.23 14.14
N SER A 333 -11.67 -2.09 14.12
CA SER A 333 -12.87 -1.90 14.94
C SER A 333 -12.64 -2.31 16.40
N SER A 334 -13.54 -1.87 17.28
CA SER A 334 -13.65 -2.29 18.67
C SER A 334 -13.64 -3.81 18.87
N ASP A 335 -14.22 -4.58 17.95
CA ASP A 335 -14.21 -6.05 17.99
C ASP A 335 -12.85 -6.69 17.62
N GLY A 336 -11.88 -5.88 17.21
CA GLY A 336 -10.54 -6.33 16.82
C GLY A 336 -10.39 -6.73 15.34
N THR A 337 -11.45 -6.60 14.54
CA THR A 337 -11.36 -6.83 13.09
C THR A 337 -10.86 -5.62 12.34
N VAL A 338 -10.14 -5.85 11.24
CA VAL A 338 -9.79 -4.78 10.29
C VAL A 338 -10.96 -4.62 9.32
N THR A 339 -11.65 -3.48 9.36
CA THR A 339 -12.86 -3.24 8.56
C THR A 339 -12.56 -2.56 7.23
N ARG A 340 -11.46 -1.81 7.16
CA ARG A 340 -10.98 -1.12 5.96
C ARG A 340 -9.46 -1.14 5.92
N ALA A 341 -8.88 -1.34 4.75
CA ALA A 341 -7.45 -1.16 4.50
C ALA A 341 -7.25 -0.65 3.07
N ASN A 342 -6.38 0.35 2.90
CA ASN A 342 -6.08 0.95 1.61
C ASN A 342 -4.65 1.47 1.57
N VAL A 343 -4.02 1.41 0.41
CA VAL A 343 -2.74 2.08 0.17
C VAL A 343 -3.00 3.58 0.06
N ILE A 344 -2.25 4.40 0.81
CA ILE A 344 -2.33 5.87 0.74
C ILE A 344 -1.15 6.47 -0.04
N SER A 345 -0.03 5.75 -0.14
CA SER A 345 1.13 6.16 -0.94
C SER A 345 1.95 4.93 -1.30
N SER A 346 2.45 4.86 -2.54
CA SER A 346 3.37 3.81 -2.97
C SER A 346 4.39 4.36 -3.97
N THR A 347 5.64 3.92 -3.86
CA THR A 347 6.68 4.14 -4.87
C THR A 347 7.04 2.86 -5.63
N LEU A 348 6.41 1.74 -5.27
CA LEU A 348 6.80 0.38 -5.71
C LEU A 348 6.17 0.02 -7.06
N SER A 349 5.09 0.72 -7.45
CA SER A 349 4.38 0.60 -8.74
C SER A 349 4.03 -0.85 -9.14
N ASN A 350 3.77 -1.72 -8.16
CA ASN A 350 3.37 -3.11 -8.38
C ASN A 350 2.05 -3.39 -7.66
N SER A 351 0.96 -3.31 -8.42
CA SER A 351 -0.40 -3.50 -7.90
C SER A 351 -0.65 -4.91 -7.35
N LYS A 352 0.04 -5.94 -7.84
CA LYS A 352 -0.10 -7.31 -7.31
C LYS A 352 0.42 -7.40 -5.88
N LEU A 353 1.60 -6.83 -5.62
CA LEU A 353 2.19 -6.78 -4.27
C LEU A 353 1.35 -5.88 -3.34
N GLU A 354 0.96 -4.69 -3.81
CA GLU A 354 0.13 -3.76 -3.04
C GLU A 354 -1.20 -4.37 -2.60
N ASN A 355 -1.92 -5.02 -3.52
CA ASN A 355 -3.19 -5.69 -3.22
C ASN A 355 -3.00 -6.86 -2.25
N ALA A 356 -1.90 -7.59 -2.37
CA ALA A 356 -1.58 -8.68 -1.46
C ALA A 356 -1.26 -8.18 -0.05
N ILE A 357 -0.58 -7.04 0.10
CA ILE A 357 -0.32 -6.41 1.40
C ILE A 357 -1.65 -6.01 2.05
N VAL A 358 -2.51 -5.30 1.32
CA VAL A 358 -3.84 -4.90 1.81
C VAL A 358 -4.66 -6.11 2.24
N SER A 359 -4.70 -7.16 1.42
CA SER A 359 -5.43 -8.40 1.74
C SER A 359 -4.89 -9.10 2.99
N ASN A 360 -3.57 -9.12 3.19
CA ASN A 360 -2.97 -9.69 4.39
C ASN A 360 -3.28 -8.87 5.65
N ILE A 361 -3.32 -7.54 5.54
CA ILE A 361 -3.68 -6.64 6.65
C ILE A 361 -5.16 -6.79 7.01
N MET A 362 -6.06 -6.93 6.02
CA MET A 362 -7.49 -7.18 6.26
C MET A 362 -7.73 -8.47 7.07
N LEU A 363 -6.83 -9.46 6.97
CA LEU A 363 -6.91 -10.69 7.75
C LEU A 363 -6.36 -10.53 9.17
N ALA A 364 -5.70 -9.43 9.52
CA ALA A 364 -5.17 -9.20 10.86
C ALA A 364 -6.29 -9.18 11.91
N ARG A 365 -5.97 -9.69 13.10
CA ARG A 365 -6.89 -9.72 14.24
C ARG A 365 -6.20 -9.06 15.42
N PHE A 366 -6.85 -8.02 15.93
CA PHE A 366 -6.43 -7.28 17.10
C PHE A 366 -7.24 -7.75 18.32
N PRO A 367 -6.75 -7.53 19.55
CA PRO A 367 -7.55 -7.76 20.74
C PRO A 367 -8.83 -6.91 20.68
N SER A 368 -9.96 -7.45 21.15
CA SER A 368 -11.18 -6.64 21.29
C SER A 368 -11.03 -5.60 22.40
N THR A 369 -11.59 -4.41 22.22
CA THR A 369 -11.61 -3.32 23.22
C THR A 369 -12.94 -2.58 23.20
N SER A 370 -13.36 -2.04 24.35
CA SER A 370 -14.49 -1.12 24.48
C SER A 370 -14.16 0.34 24.13
N SER A 371 -12.89 0.65 23.88
CA SER A 371 -12.40 2.03 23.70
C SER A 371 -12.73 2.62 22.32
N GLY A 372 -13.30 1.83 21.42
CA GLY A 372 -13.74 2.25 20.09
C GLY A 372 -12.71 1.97 18.99
N ASP A 373 -13.04 2.42 17.78
CA ASP A 373 -12.26 2.13 16.58
C ASP A 373 -10.98 2.98 16.50
N ILE A 374 -9.97 2.46 15.82
CA ILE A 374 -8.75 3.21 15.50
C ILE A 374 -8.43 3.13 14.01
N THR A 375 -7.76 4.14 13.49
CA THR A 375 -7.15 4.14 12.17
C THR A 375 -5.63 4.22 12.32
N VAL A 376 -4.94 3.27 11.70
CA VAL A 376 -3.49 3.12 11.75
C VAL A 376 -2.91 3.42 10.38
N THR A 377 -1.87 4.24 10.34
CA THR A 377 -1.02 4.39 9.15
C THR A 377 0.30 3.68 9.36
N TYR A 378 0.64 2.74 8.48
CA TYR A 378 1.79 1.85 8.65
C TYR A 378 2.64 1.78 7.37
N PRO A 379 3.96 2.07 7.44
CA PRO A 379 4.85 2.03 6.28
C PRO A 379 5.58 0.68 6.18
N PHE A 380 5.74 0.22 4.95
CA PHE A 380 6.53 -0.93 4.55
C PHE A 380 7.61 -0.47 3.57
N THR A 381 8.86 -0.82 3.84
CA THR A 381 9.99 -0.54 2.95
C THR A 381 10.49 -1.85 2.38
N PHE A 382 10.69 -1.90 1.07
CA PHE A 382 11.09 -3.06 0.31
C PHE A 382 12.44 -2.77 -0.33
N GLU A 383 13.43 -3.59 -0.02
CA GLU A 383 14.82 -3.41 -0.48
C GLU A 383 15.31 -4.74 -1.05
N THR A 384 15.89 -4.69 -2.25
CA THR A 384 16.63 -5.83 -2.81
C THR A 384 17.98 -5.91 -2.11
N LYS A 385 18.31 -7.07 -1.52
CA LYS A 385 19.62 -7.27 -0.88
C LYS A 385 20.75 -7.43 -1.87
#